data_AF-A0A2V5PP90-F1
#
_entry.id   AF-A0A2V5PP90-F1
#
_cell.length_a   1.000
_cell.length_b   1.000
_cell.length_c   1.000
_cell.angle_alpha   90.00
_cell.angle_beta   90.00
_cell.angle_gamma   90.00
#
_symmetry.space_group_name_H-M   'P 1'
#
loop_
_entity.id
_entity.type
_entity.pdbx_description
1 polymer ?
#
loop_
_entity_poly.entity_id
_entity_poly.type
_entity_poly.pdbx_seq_one_letter_code
_entity_poly.pdbx_strand_id
1 'polypeptide(L)'
;ASIRQHGIIQPLVVRNVGGRHELIAGERRWRAAQEAGLVQVPVITRVATDLEVLELSLIENLQRADLNPIEEARAYFRLADEFGLR
;
A
#
# COMPACT_ATOMS: atom_id res chain seq x y z
N ALA A 1 -5.88 -0.19 19.96
CA ALA A 1 -6.93 0.54 20.71
C ALA A 1 -7.83 1.38 19.80
N SER A 2 -7.30 2.27 18.95
CA SER A 2 -8.11 3.21 18.14
C SER A 2 -9.07 2.56 17.13
N ILE A 3 -8.64 1.59 16.32
CA ILE A 3 -9.49 0.94 15.29
C ILE A 3 -10.68 0.18 15.90
N ARG A 4 -10.54 -0.38 17.10
CA ARG A 4 -11.64 -1.07 17.78
C ARG A 4 -12.74 -0.10 18.24
N GLN A 5 -12.40 1.16 18.53
CA GLN A 5 -13.36 2.18 18.97
C GLN A 5 -13.93 3.02 17.82
N HIS A 6 -13.12 3.36 16.81
CA HIS A 6 -13.50 4.31 15.75
C HIS A 6 -13.53 3.69 14.35
N GLY A 7 -13.21 2.40 14.22
CA GLY A 7 -13.06 1.74 12.93
C GLY A 7 -11.85 2.25 12.14
N ILE A 8 -11.86 1.98 10.84
CA ILE A 8 -10.87 2.54 9.91
C ILE A 8 -11.43 3.84 9.34
N ILE A 9 -10.80 4.96 9.65
CA ILE A 9 -11.21 6.29 9.15
C ILE A 9 -10.69 6.50 7.72
N GLN A 10 -9.42 6.19 7.47
CA GLN A 10 -8.82 6.28 6.14
C GLN A 10 -8.99 4.93 5.41
N PRO A 11 -9.72 4.84 4.29
CA PRO A 11 -9.94 3.59 3.58
C PRO A 11 -8.65 2.89 3.13
N LEU A 12 -8.71 1.56 3.01
CA LEU A 12 -7.66 0.77 2.35
C LEU A 12 -7.73 1.02 0.84
N VAL A 13 -6.60 0.92 0.14
CA VAL A 13 -6.60 0.97 -1.33
C VAL A 13 -6.49 -0.45 -1.85
N VAL A 14 -7.41 -0.84 -2.72
CA VAL A 14 -7.46 -2.18 -3.31
C VAL A 14 -7.62 -2.11 -4.82
N ARG A 15 -7.29 -3.19 -5.53
CA ARG A 15 -7.71 -3.40 -6.92
C ARG A 15 -8.53 -4.68 -7.04
N ASN A 16 -9.30 -4.79 -8.12
CA ASN A 16 -10.02 -6.02 -8.44
C ASN A 16 -9.16 -6.90 -9.35
N VAL A 17 -8.84 -8.10 -8.88
CA VAL A 17 -8.11 -9.12 -9.64
C VAL A 17 -8.91 -10.40 -9.58
N GLY A 18 -9.46 -10.82 -10.73
CA GLY A 18 -10.22 -12.07 -10.83
C GLY A 18 -11.43 -12.17 -9.89
N GLY A 19 -12.10 -11.05 -9.61
CA GLY A 19 -13.25 -11.00 -8.70
C GLY A 19 -12.87 -10.97 -7.22
N ARG A 20 -11.58 -10.83 -6.89
CA ARG A 20 -11.07 -10.65 -5.53
C ARG A 20 -10.46 -9.27 -5.36
N HIS A 21 -10.51 -8.75 -4.15
CA HIS A 21 -9.80 -7.53 -3.79
C HIS A 21 -8.37 -7.87 -3.38
N GLU A 22 -7.40 -7.28 -4.07
CA GLU A 22 -6.00 -7.29 -3.68
C GLU A 22 -5.63 -5.96 -3.03
N LEU A 23 -4.92 -6.02 -1.90
CA LEU A 23 -4.51 -4.84 -1.15
C LEU A 23 -3.31 -4.16 -1.83
N ILE A 24 -3.48 -2.88 -2.19
CA ILE A 24 -2.42 -2.02 -2.73
C ILE A 24 -1.74 -1.23 -1.60
N ALA A 25 -2.54 -0.66 -0.69
CA ALA A 25 -2.02 0.17 0.38
C ALA A 25 -2.88 0.10 1.64
N GLY A 26 -2.22 0.25 2.80
CA GLY A 26 -2.87 0.23 4.10
C GLY A 26 -2.66 -1.04 4.93
N GLU A 27 -1.61 -1.82 4.66
CA GLU A 27 -1.26 -3.07 5.36
C GLU A 27 -1.37 -2.97 6.89
N ARG A 28 -0.82 -1.92 7.49
CA ARG A 28 -0.89 -1.70 8.95
C ARG A 28 -2.32 -1.56 9.45
N ARG A 29 -3.18 -0.86 8.70
CA ARG A 29 -4.61 -0.68 9.03
C ARG A 29 -5.38 -1.98 8.83
N TRP A 30 -5.07 -2.74 7.78
CA TRP A 30 -5.67 -4.04 7.51
C TRP A 30 -5.36 -5.04 8.64
N ARG A 31 -4.09 -5.16 9.06
CA ARG A 31 -3.72 -6.01 10.20
C ARG A 31 -4.41 -5.59 11.49
N ALA A 32 -4.42 -4.30 11.80
CA ALA A 32 -5.09 -3.79 12.98
C ALA A 32 -6.61 -4.01 12.95
N ALA A 33 -7.22 -4.03 11.76
CA ALA A 33 -8.63 -4.40 11.58
C ALA A 33 -8.87 -5.90 11.82
N GLN A 34 -7.97 -6.76 11.38
CA GLN A 34 -8.00 -8.20 11.67
C GLN A 34 -7.87 -8.46 13.18
N GLU A 35 -6.91 -7.85 13.85
CA GLU A 35 -6.72 -7.94 15.31
C GLU A 35 -7.91 -7.34 16.09
N ALA A 36 -8.61 -6.37 15.51
CA ALA A 36 -9.83 -5.80 16.07
C ALA A 36 -11.07 -6.66 15.81
N GLY A 37 -10.99 -7.70 14.97
CA GLY A 37 -12.12 -8.57 14.61
C GLY A 37 -13.13 -7.90 13.68
N LEU A 38 -12.72 -6.91 12.90
CA LEU A 38 -13.61 -6.24 11.95
C LEU A 38 -13.94 -7.17 10.78
N VAL A 39 -15.23 -7.45 10.57
CA VAL A 39 -15.72 -8.28 9.46
C VAL A 39 -15.73 -7.56 8.11
N GLN A 40 -15.77 -6.22 8.14
CA GLN A 40 -15.78 -5.36 6.96
C GLN A 40 -14.94 -4.12 7.22
N VAL A 41 -14.32 -3.61 6.16
CA VAL A 41 -13.43 -2.44 6.21
C VAL A 41 -13.70 -1.55 5.01
N PRO A 42 -13.62 -0.22 5.15
CA PRO A 42 -13.77 0.69 4.03
C PRO A 42 -12.58 0.57 3.08
N VAL A 43 -12.88 0.47 1.79
CA VAL A 43 -11.89 0.36 0.72
C VAL A 43 -12.20 1.35 -0.40
N ILE A 44 -11.16 1.81 -1.08
CA ILE A 44 -11.24 2.51 -2.36
C ILE A 44 -10.68 1.54 -3.40
N THR A 45 -11.49 1.20 -4.40
CA THR A 45 -11.03 0.40 -5.53
C THR A 45 -10.38 1.31 -6.56
N ARG A 46 -9.14 0.99 -6.96
CA ARG A 46 -8.45 1.63 -8.08
C ARG A 46 -8.28 0.64 -9.22
N VAL A 47 -8.45 1.14 -10.44
CA VAL A 47 -7.96 0.45 -11.63
C VAL A 47 -6.51 0.87 -11.76
N ALA A 48 -5.61 -0.05 -11.45
CA ALA A 48 -4.18 0.14 -11.54
C ALA A 48 -3.56 -1.17 -12.07
N THR A 49 -2.72 -1.04 -13.08
CA THR A 49 -1.86 -2.12 -13.59
C THR A 49 -0.90 -2.60 -12.50
N ASP A 50 -0.33 -3.79 -12.66
CA ASP A 50 0.72 -4.29 -11.75
C ASP A 50 1.87 -3.28 -11.61
N LEU A 51 2.21 -2.62 -12.72
CA LEU A 51 3.25 -1.61 -12.80
C LEU A 51 2.89 -0.36 -11.99
N GLU A 52 1.69 0.20 -12.14
CA GLU A 52 1.26 1.38 -11.37
C GLU A 52 1.13 1.09 -9.86
N VAL A 53 0.74 -0.13 -9.47
CA VAL A 53 0.72 -0.56 -8.07
C VAL A 53 2.13 -0.59 -7.49
N LEU A 54 3.06 -1.18 -8.23
CA LEU A 54 4.48 -1.26 -7.87
C LEU A 54 5.09 0.14 -7.74
N GLU A 55 4.75 1.06 -8.64
CA GLU A 55 5.21 2.45 -8.62
C GLU A 55 4.77 3.15 -7.33
N LEU A 56 3.47 3.07 -7.03
CA LEU A 56 2.87 3.68 -5.85
C LEU A 56 3.49 3.13 -4.57
N SER A 57 3.71 1.81 -4.50
CA SER A 57 4.39 1.18 -3.36
C SER A 57 5.84 1.62 -3.23
N LEU A 58 6.57 1.78 -4.32
CA LEU A 58 7.96 2.26 -4.29
C LEU A 58 8.04 3.73 -3.86
N ILE A 59 7.19 4.59 -4.40
CA ILE A 59 7.12 6.02 -4.02
C ILE A 59 6.74 6.17 -2.54
N GLU A 60 5.74 5.44 -2.05
CA GLU A 60 5.34 5.50 -0.64
C GLU A 60 6.47 5.04 0.28
N ASN A 61 7.17 3.96 -0.07
CA ASN A 61 8.33 3.50 0.69
C ASN A 61 9.46 4.53 0.68
N LEU A 62 9.72 5.17 -0.46
CA LEU A 62 10.74 6.21 -0.60
C LEU A 62 10.42 7.47 0.23
N GLN A 63 9.15 7.81 0.40
CA GLN A 63 8.71 8.94 1.23
C GLN A 63 8.86 8.69 2.74
N ARG A 64 9.34 7.52 3.15
CA ARG A 64 9.58 7.22 4.56
C ARG A 64 10.81 7.95 5.10
N ALA A 65 10.60 8.72 6.17
CA ALA A 65 11.64 9.53 6.81
C ALA A 65 12.74 8.72 7.53
N ASP A 66 12.62 7.39 7.62
CA ASP A 66 13.57 6.49 8.30
C ASP A 66 14.49 5.70 7.36
N LEU A 67 14.48 5.98 6.04
CA LEU A 67 15.36 5.32 5.09
C LEU A 67 16.82 5.75 5.25
N ASN A 68 17.74 4.78 5.21
CA ASN A 68 19.16 5.09 5.08
C ASN A 68 19.56 5.32 3.61
N PRO A 69 20.70 6.00 3.33
CA PRO A 69 21.10 6.34 1.97
C PRO A 69 21.23 5.15 0.99
N ILE A 70 21.55 3.95 1.49
CA ILE A 70 21.65 2.75 0.64
C ILE A 70 20.26 2.22 0.29
N GLU A 71 19.32 2.24 1.23
CA GLU A 71 17.94 1.82 0.99
C GLU A 71 17.24 2.76 0.00
N GLU A 72 17.46 4.07 0.16
CA GLU A 72 16.97 5.10 -0.75
C GLU A 72 17.51 4.88 -2.17
N ALA A 73 18.81 4.68 -2.33
CA ALA A 73 19.44 4.40 -3.62
C ALA A 73 18.90 3.11 -4.27
N ARG A 74 18.63 2.04 -3.49
CA ARG A 74 18.02 0.81 -3.99
C ARG A 74 16.56 1.01 -4.42
N ALA A 75 15.81 1.85 -3.71
CA ALA A 75 14.44 2.20 -4.09
C ALA A 75 14.41 2.95 -5.42
N TYR A 76 15.28 3.96 -5.59
CA TYR A 76 15.44 4.66 -6.86
C TYR A 76 15.91 3.74 -7.99
N PHE A 77 16.85 2.84 -7.74
CA PHE A 77 17.33 1.89 -8.75
C PHE A 77 16.20 0.98 -9.24
N ARG A 78 15.39 0.41 -8.34
CA ARG A 78 14.23 -0.41 -8.72
C ARG A 78 13.20 0.39 -9.50
N LEU A 79 12.93 1.63 -9.08
CA LEU A 79 12.03 2.52 -9.80
C LEU A 79 12.54 2.83 -11.21
N ALA A 80 13.85 3.02 -11.40
CA ALA A 80 14.41 3.27 -12.73
C ALA A 80 14.40 2.03 -13.63
N ASP A 81 14.76 0.86 -13.08
CA ASP A 81 14.87 -0.40 -13.83
C ASP A 81 13.50 -0.95 -14.23
N GLU A 82 12.52 -0.96 -13.32
CA GLU A 82 11.19 -1.53 -13.56
C GLU A 82 10.31 -0.61 -14.45
N PHE A 83 10.59 0.70 -14.48
CA PHE A 83 9.80 1.68 -15.24
C PHE A 83 10.53 2.25 -16.47
N GLY A 84 11.75 1.78 -16.74
CA GLY A 84 12.51 2.18 -17.93
C GLY A 84 12.89 3.66 -17.96
N LEU A 85 12.98 4.33 -16.81
CA LEU A 85 13.51 5.68 -16.69
C LEU A 85 15.03 5.62 -16.94
N ARG A 86 15.43 5.74 -18.20
CA ARG A 86 16.83 5.89 -18.62
C ARG A 86 17.13 7.33 -19.00
#